data_AF-A0A6M1YI82-F1
#
_entry.id   AF-A0A6M1YI82-F1
#
_cell.length_a   1.000
_cell.length_b   1.000
_cell.length_c   1.000
_cell.angle_alpha   90.00
_cell.angle_beta   90.00
_cell.angle_gamma   90.00
#
_symmetry.space_group_name_H-M   'P 1'
#
loop_
_entity.id
_entity.type
_entity.pdbx_description
1 polymer ?
#
loop_
_entity_poly.entity_id
_entity_poly.type
_entity_poly.pdbx_seq_one_letter_code
_entity_poly.pdbx_strand_id
1 'polypeptide(L)'
;MNIKILSKITPFIVLIFFVFLAIKRTDGFKEELITRYDQVDKQWEMNQEGAIEEAKDVLSQDFHYLTRGRECFIFESQDKKYVLKFFDSSRYYTKYFFADITLPWFLPKYIDTYRFKHYNRRSRKLNFNLSSTKLAFDNLKDESALVYVHLNKSTSFKDKIKITNRYGKTYHLDPNNIFFILQKKCDIFYRVYETTTDEKYKHYLIESFLEMVHNRTKKLIIDDDIGKKRRNWGLHNNKAVTIDIGRWYFDEKLATLEGYKKEMLKATKILRKYLSENEPEKLDFVTNRLDEYFSDFEPEQNSINNLP
;
A
#
# COMPACT_ATOMS: atom_id res chain seq x y z
N MET A 1 34.77 32.93 -14.56
CA MET A 1 33.38 32.86 -15.07
C MET A 1 32.81 34.27 -15.13
N ASN A 2 32.22 34.69 -16.26
CA ASN A 2 31.89 36.09 -16.53
C ASN A 2 30.69 36.56 -15.67
N ILE A 3 30.82 37.62 -14.86
CA ILE A 3 29.79 38.12 -13.92
C ILE A 3 28.46 38.45 -14.64
N LYS A 4 28.53 38.86 -15.91
CA LYS A 4 27.37 39.10 -16.77
C LYS A 4 26.61 37.81 -17.17
N ILE A 5 27.28 36.66 -17.19
CA ILE A 5 26.63 35.37 -17.45
C ILE A 5 25.94 34.86 -16.18
N LEU A 6 26.57 35.02 -15.02
CA LEU A 6 26.01 34.59 -13.74
C LEU A 6 24.67 35.30 -13.43
N SER A 7 24.62 36.63 -13.59
CA SER A 7 23.39 37.43 -13.38
C SER A 7 22.23 37.07 -14.30
N LYS A 8 22.50 36.57 -15.52
CA LYS A 8 21.46 36.09 -16.44
C LYS A 8 20.91 34.71 -16.04
N ILE A 9 21.70 33.89 -15.37
CA ILE A 9 21.32 32.52 -14.97
C ILE A 9 20.68 32.51 -13.57
N THR A 10 21.00 33.48 -12.71
CA THR A 10 20.47 33.57 -11.33
C THR A 10 18.94 33.47 -11.24
N PRO A 11 18.12 34.21 -12.03
CA PRO A 11 16.66 34.11 -11.94
C PRO A 11 16.14 32.71 -12.24
N PHE A 12 16.78 31.99 -13.16
CA PHE A 12 16.41 30.62 -13.52
C PHE A 12 16.76 29.63 -12.41
N ILE A 13 17.92 29.78 -11.76
CA ILE A 13 18.30 28.99 -10.58
C ILE A 13 17.31 29.24 -9.45
N VAL A 14 16.96 30.50 -9.20
CA VAL A 14 15.98 30.89 -8.18
C VAL A 14 14.60 30.29 -8.47
N LEU A 15 14.14 30.33 -9.73
CA LEU A 15 12.88 29.71 -10.15
C LEU A 15 12.90 28.19 -9.94
N ILE A 16 13.95 27.50 -10.39
CA ILE A 16 14.12 26.05 -10.17
C ILE A 16 14.09 25.74 -8.67
N PHE A 17 14.77 26.54 -7.86
CA PHE A 17 14.77 26.39 -6.41
C PHE A 17 13.37 26.54 -5.83
N PHE A 18 12.59 27.55 -6.23
CA PHE A 18 11.21 27.71 -5.77
C PHE A 18 10.28 26.58 -6.24
N VAL A 19 10.45 26.07 -7.46
CA VAL A 19 9.71 24.90 -7.95
C VAL A 19 10.06 23.66 -7.14
N PHE A 20 11.36 23.43 -6.88
CA PHE A 20 11.84 22.34 -6.06
C PHE A 20 11.30 22.44 -4.63
N LEU A 21 11.37 23.63 -4.03
CA LEU A 21 10.78 23.91 -2.73
C LEU A 21 9.29 23.60 -2.74
N ALA A 22 8.52 24.07 -3.72
CA ALA A 22 7.09 23.81 -3.84
C ALA A 22 6.78 22.30 -3.92
N ILE A 23 7.54 21.52 -4.70
CA ILE A 23 7.37 20.07 -4.82
C ILE A 23 7.71 19.36 -3.51
N LYS A 24 8.85 19.69 -2.89
CA LYS A 24 9.26 19.14 -1.59
C LYS A 24 8.25 19.47 -0.50
N ARG A 25 7.66 20.65 -0.61
CA ARG A 25 6.63 21.13 0.27
C ARG A 25 5.37 20.27 0.17
N THR A 26 4.80 20.10 -1.03
CA THR A 26 3.53 19.38 -1.22
C THR A 26 3.68 17.86 -1.29
N ASP A 27 4.91 17.34 -1.16
CA ASP A 27 5.27 15.98 -1.60
C ASP A 27 4.80 15.70 -3.03
N GLY A 28 4.64 16.75 -3.85
CA GLY A 28 4.10 16.70 -5.20
C GLY A 28 2.60 16.41 -5.31
N PHE A 29 1.83 16.49 -4.21
CA PHE A 29 0.38 16.28 -4.24
C PHE A 29 -0.33 17.31 -5.12
N LYS A 30 -1.26 16.81 -5.93
CA LYS A 30 -2.25 17.60 -6.67
C LYS A 30 -3.52 16.76 -6.79
N GLU A 31 -4.67 17.41 -6.75
CA GLU A 31 -5.98 16.76 -6.90
C GLU A 31 -6.08 15.92 -8.19
N GLU A 32 -5.59 16.46 -9.32
CA GLU A 32 -5.52 15.76 -10.62
C GLU A 32 -4.75 14.43 -10.60
N LEU A 33 -3.94 14.21 -9.56
CA LEU A 33 -3.17 12.98 -9.40
C LEU A 33 -3.96 11.86 -8.72
N ILE A 34 -5.11 12.15 -8.11
CA ILE A 34 -5.95 11.17 -7.43
C ILE A 34 -7.35 11.04 -8.06
N THR A 35 -7.79 12.01 -8.85
CA THR A 35 -9.12 12.03 -9.49
C THR A 35 -9.19 11.30 -10.84
N ARG A 36 -8.24 10.40 -11.13
CA ARG A 36 -8.20 9.72 -12.42
C ARG A 36 -8.91 8.39 -12.36
N TYR A 37 -10.02 8.34 -13.09
CA TYR A 37 -10.82 7.15 -13.23
C TYR A 37 -11.36 7.08 -14.66
N ASP A 38 -10.87 6.13 -15.44
CA ASP A 38 -11.21 5.99 -16.84
C ASP A 38 -12.32 4.96 -17.10
N GLN A 39 -12.47 3.88 -16.32
CA GLN A 39 -13.35 2.77 -16.74
C GLN A 39 -13.96 1.96 -15.59
N VAL A 40 -15.27 1.70 -15.68
CA VAL A 40 -15.97 0.71 -14.84
C VAL A 40 -15.54 -0.67 -15.32
N ASP A 41 -15.09 -1.52 -14.39
CA ASP A 41 -14.62 -2.88 -14.72
C ASP A 41 -15.10 -3.89 -13.69
N LYS A 42 -15.83 -4.90 -14.16
CA LYS A 42 -16.48 -5.93 -13.33
C LYS A 42 -15.49 -6.69 -12.46
N GLN A 43 -14.23 -6.83 -12.89
CA GLN A 43 -13.23 -7.56 -12.11
C GLN A 43 -12.90 -6.88 -10.76
N TRP A 44 -13.24 -5.60 -10.61
CA TRP A 44 -13.04 -4.82 -9.38
C TRP A 44 -14.27 -4.74 -8.48
N GLU A 45 -15.36 -5.44 -8.83
CA GLU A 45 -16.52 -5.57 -7.94
C GLU A 45 -16.15 -6.43 -6.72
N MET A 46 -16.60 -6.01 -5.53
CA MET A 46 -16.32 -6.64 -4.25
C MET A 46 -17.59 -6.67 -3.42
N ASN A 47 -17.76 -7.69 -2.58
CA ASN A 47 -18.84 -7.67 -1.60
C ASN A 47 -18.50 -6.67 -0.49
N GLN A 48 -19.28 -5.60 -0.39
CA GLN A 48 -19.08 -4.51 0.55
C GLN A 48 -20.17 -4.42 1.61
N GLU A 49 -20.97 -5.47 1.77
CA GLU A 49 -22.05 -5.53 2.75
C GLU A 49 -21.52 -5.24 4.16
N GLY A 50 -22.21 -4.35 4.90
CA GLY A 50 -21.78 -3.83 6.19
C GLY A 50 -20.61 -2.83 6.15
N ALA A 51 -19.61 -3.06 5.31
CA ALA A 51 -18.42 -2.21 5.19
C ALA A 51 -18.74 -0.79 4.66
N ILE A 52 -19.76 -0.67 3.82
CA ILE A 52 -20.13 0.59 3.18
C ILE A 52 -20.72 1.62 4.17
N GLU A 53 -21.48 1.17 5.16
CA GLU A 53 -22.07 2.08 6.15
C GLU A 53 -21.01 2.61 7.12
N GLU A 54 -20.09 1.75 7.57
CA GLU A 54 -18.91 2.20 8.31
C GLU A 54 -18.06 3.16 7.48
N ALA A 55 -17.89 2.89 6.18
CA ALA A 55 -17.16 3.80 5.29
C ALA A 55 -17.83 5.16 5.18
N LYS A 56 -19.15 5.23 5.04
CA LYS A 56 -19.89 6.52 4.99
C LYS A 56 -19.71 7.32 6.26
N ASP A 57 -19.81 6.69 7.42
CA ASP A 57 -19.59 7.35 8.72
C ASP A 57 -18.17 7.93 8.81
N VAL A 58 -17.15 7.11 8.52
CA VAL A 58 -15.75 7.54 8.60
C VAL A 58 -15.41 8.61 7.55
N LEU A 59 -15.94 8.49 6.33
CA LEU A 59 -15.69 9.44 5.23
C LEU A 59 -16.42 10.78 5.41
N SER A 60 -17.36 10.88 6.35
CA SER A 60 -17.99 12.16 6.73
C SER A 60 -17.04 13.09 7.51
N GLN A 61 -15.95 12.53 8.06
CA GLN A 61 -14.94 13.28 8.79
C GLN A 61 -14.02 14.08 7.85
N ASP A 62 -13.35 15.11 8.40
CA ASP A 62 -12.25 15.78 7.73
C ASP A 62 -10.99 14.90 7.71
N PHE A 63 -10.26 14.91 6.59
CA PHE A 63 -8.99 14.21 6.45
C PHE A 63 -7.83 15.16 6.23
N HIS A 64 -6.71 14.91 6.89
CA HIS A 64 -5.51 15.74 6.84
C HIS A 64 -4.34 14.97 6.23
N TYR A 65 -3.58 15.62 5.36
CA TYR A 65 -2.44 15.00 4.72
C TYR A 65 -1.42 14.48 5.75
N LEU A 66 -1.16 13.18 5.71
CA LEU A 66 -0.21 12.52 6.61
C LEU A 66 1.15 12.38 5.93
N THR A 67 1.18 11.70 4.78
CA THR A 67 2.43 11.41 4.05
C THR A 67 2.16 10.93 2.62
N ARG A 68 3.23 10.76 1.83
CA ARG A 68 3.20 10.12 0.51
C ARG A 68 3.94 8.79 0.59
N GLY A 69 3.22 7.71 0.34
CA GLY A 69 3.80 6.41 0.07
C GLY A 69 4.42 6.36 -1.33
N ARG A 70 4.99 5.20 -1.71
CA ARG A 70 5.53 5.03 -3.07
C ARG A 70 4.45 5.20 -4.15
N GLU A 71 3.23 4.79 -3.80
CA GLU A 71 2.13 4.47 -4.70
C GLU A 71 0.82 5.18 -4.33
N CYS A 72 0.72 5.72 -3.11
CA CYS A 72 -0.46 6.41 -2.64
C CYS A 72 -0.13 7.71 -1.90
N PHE A 73 -1.06 8.65 -1.93
CA PHE A 73 -1.13 9.75 -0.97
C PHE A 73 -1.98 9.29 0.23
N ILE A 74 -1.49 9.55 1.44
CA ILE A 74 -2.09 9.07 2.68
C ILE A 74 -2.58 10.27 3.48
N PHE A 75 -3.84 10.21 3.87
CA PHE A 75 -4.50 11.19 4.72
C PHE A 75 -4.99 10.50 5.99
N GLU A 76 -4.98 11.23 7.10
CA GLU A 76 -5.41 10.78 8.41
C GLU A 76 -6.76 11.42 8.74
N SER A 77 -7.69 10.65 9.30
CA SER A 77 -8.97 11.17 9.77
C SER A 77 -8.80 12.15 10.93
N GLN A 78 -9.79 13.04 11.12
CA GLN A 78 -9.80 14.00 12.22
C GLN A 78 -9.67 13.34 13.60
N ASP A 79 -10.31 12.18 13.80
CA ASP A 79 -10.21 11.40 15.04
C ASP A 79 -8.90 10.61 15.20
N LYS A 80 -8.02 10.64 14.19
CA LYS A 80 -6.74 9.91 14.11
C LYS A 80 -6.87 8.38 14.22
N LYS A 81 -8.06 7.82 13.99
CA LYS A 81 -8.31 6.37 14.05
C LYS A 81 -8.24 5.71 12.68
N TYR A 82 -8.26 6.48 11.59
CA TYR A 82 -8.30 5.96 10.23
C TYR A 82 -7.27 6.63 9.33
N VAL A 83 -6.88 5.91 8.28
CA VAL A 83 -6.11 6.43 7.17
C VAL A 83 -6.83 6.18 5.86
N LEU A 84 -6.91 7.23 5.06
CA LEU A 84 -7.47 7.23 3.71
C LEU A 84 -6.33 7.32 2.70
N LYS A 85 -6.24 6.34 1.81
CA LYS A 85 -5.18 6.24 0.82
C LYS A 85 -5.76 6.41 -0.58
N PHE A 86 -5.21 7.35 -1.33
CA PHE A 86 -5.54 7.54 -2.75
C PHE A 86 -4.38 7.11 -3.62
N PHE A 87 -4.66 6.38 -4.69
CA PHE A 87 -3.65 5.97 -5.65
C PHE A 87 -3.03 7.18 -6.35
N ASP A 88 -1.70 7.22 -6.41
CA ASP A 88 -0.96 8.28 -7.08
C ASP A 88 -0.84 7.99 -8.57
N SER A 89 -1.76 8.54 -9.36
CA SER A 89 -1.81 8.33 -10.81
C SER A 89 -0.52 8.70 -11.54
N SER A 90 0.36 9.55 -10.96
CA SER A 90 1.67 9.84 -11.56
C SER A 90 2.57 8.60 -11.65
N ARG A 91 2.29 7.55 -10.87
CA ARG A 91 2.97 6.26 -10.89
C ARG A 91 2.39 5.27 -11.91
N TYR A 92 1.14 5.46 -12.30
CA TYR A 92 0.35 4.47 -13.05
C TYR A 92 0.01 4.89 -14.46
N TYR A 93 -0.08 6.19 -14.71
CA TYR A 93 -0.43 6.73 -16.02
C TYR A 93 0.76 7.48 -16.59
N THR A 94 1.03 7.31 -17.88
CA THR A 94 1.85 8.29 -18.61
C THR A 94 1.01 9.54 -18.80
N LYS A 95 1.63 10.73 -18.75
CA LYS A 95 0.92 11.96 -19.13
C LYS A 95 0.36 11.75 -20.54
N TYR A 96 -0.95 11.95 -20.73
CA TYR A 96 -1.71 11.61 -21.96
C TYR A 96 -1.01 12.02 -23.26
N PHE A 97 -0.29 13.15 -23.25
CA PHE A 97 0.50 13.63 -24.38
C PHE A 97 1.53 12.60 -24.91
N PHE A 98 2.04 11.68 -24.09
CA PHE A 98 2.99 10.65 -24.54
C PHE A 98 2.34 9.33 -24.99
N ALA A 99 1.02 9.17 -24.92
CA ALA A 99 0.36 7.99 -25.48
C ALA A 99 -0.16 8.31 -26.89
N ASP A 100 -0.83 9.45 -27.02
CA ASP A 100 -1.66 9.75 -28.20
C ASP A 100 -0.93 10.54 -29.31
N ILE A 101 0.33 10.92 -29.11
CA ILE A 101 1.12 11.57 -30.17
C ILE A 101 1.72 10.53 -31.08
N THR A 102 1.25 10.52 -32.34
CA THR A 102 1.96 9.91 -33.46
C THR A 102 3.32 10.61 -33.60
N LEU A 103 4.40 9.88 -33.33
CA LEU A 103 5.74 10.40 -33.57
C LEU A 103 5.93 10.62 -35.08
N PRO A 104 6.55 11.72 -35.51
CA PRO A 104 6.92 11.90 -36.90
C PRO A 104 7.69 10.69 -37.44
N TRP A 105 7.48 10.32 -38.72
CA TRP A 105 8.09 9.12 -39.32
C TRP A 105 9.62 9.09 -39.26
N PHE A 106 10.25 10.27 -39.12
CA PHE A 106 11.70 10.44 -39.11
C PHE A 106 12.31 10.17 -37.73
N LEU A 107 11.49 10.07 -36.68
CA LEU A 107 11.98 9.69 -35.36
C LEU A 107 12.29 8.19 -35.33
N PRO A 108 13.38 7.79 -34.65
CA PRO A 108 13.72 6.38 -34.56
C PRO A 108 12.62 5.54 -33.90
N LYS A 109 12.30 4.38 -34.51
CA LYS A 109 11.28 3.44 -34.02
C LYS A 109 11.45 3.02 -32.55
N TYR A 110 12.69 3.01 -32.04
CA TYR A 110 12.98 2.66 -30.65
C TYR A 110 12.30 3.60 -29.63
N ILE A 111 12.05 4.86 -29.99
CA ILE A 111 11.38 5.83 -29.11
C ILE A 111 9.93 5.40 -28.87
N ASP A 112 9.25 4.97 -29.93
CA ASP A 112 7.87 4.50 -29.85
C ASP A 112 7.78 3.19 -29.03
N THR A 113 8.69 2.25 -29.30
CA THR A 113 8.82 1.01 -28.49
C THR A 113 9.04 1.31 -27.01
N TYR A 114 9.90 2.29 -26.68
CA TYR A 114 10.13 2.72 -25.31
C TYR A 114 8.87 3.30 -24.67
N ARG A 115 8.13 4.17 -25.38
CA ARG A 115 6.86 4.76 -24.92
C ARG A 115 5.84 3.67 -24.59
N PHE A 116 5.58 2.76 -25.52
CA PHE A 116 4.64 1.64 -25.32
C PHE A 116 5.07 0.72 -24.17
N LYS A 117 6.35 0.35 -24.09
CA LYS A 117 6.88 -0.47 -22.99
C LYS A 117 6.69 0.22 -21.64
N HIS A 118 6.94 1.54 -21.59
CA HIS A 118 6.79 2.32 -20.37
C HIS A 118 5.31 2.45 -19.96
N TYR A 119 4.40 2.71 -20.90
CA TYR A 119 2.95 2.70 -20.68
C TYR A 119 2.46 1.35 -20.14
N ASN A 120 2.75 0.26 -20.88
CA ASN A 120 2.33 -1.10 -20.51
C ASN A 120 2.86 -1.51 -19.13
N ARG A 121 4.10 -1.13 -18.78
CA ARG A 121 4.65 -1.40 -17.44
C ARG A 121 3.85 -0.71 -16.34
N ARG A 122 3.43 0.54 -16.55
CA ARG A 122 2.67 1.29 -15.53
C ARG A 122 1.23 0.80 -15.42
N SER A 123 0.57 0.48 -16.54
CA SER A 123 -0.76 -0.12 -16.56
C SER A 123 -0.76 -1.48 -15.85
N ARG A 124 0.19 -2.38 -16.16
CA ARG A 124 0.35 -3.66 -15.45
C ARG A 124 0.57 -3.45 -13.95
N LYS A 125 1.33 -2.43 -13.58
CA LYS A 125 1.57 -2.10 -12.18
C LYS A 125 0.28 -1.63 -11.48
N LEU A 126 -0.54 -0.82 -12.14
CA LEU A 126 -1.84 -0.42 -11.60
C LEU A 126 -2.72 -1.65 -11.39
N ASN A 127 -2.92 -2.47 -12.42
CA ASN A 127 -3.74 -3.67 -12.34
C ASN A 127 -3.26 -4.60 -11.23
N PHE A 128 -1.95 -4.84 -11.13
CA PHE A 128 -1.39 -5.66 -10.06
C PHE A 128 -1.71 -5.10 -8.67
N ASN A 129 -1.58 -3.79 -8.46
CA ASN A 129 -1.91 -3.17 -7.19
C ASN A 129 -3.43 -3.22 -6.89
N LEU A 130 -4.28 -3.04 -7.90
CA LEU A 130 -5.73 -3.16 -7.75
C LEU A 130 -6.12 -4.59 -7.39
N SER A 131 -5.58 -5.60 -8.09
CA SER A 131 -5.77 -7.02 -7.79
C SER A 131 -5.29 -7.36 -6.37
N SER A 132 -4.12 -6.89 -5.98
CA SER A 132 -3.57 -7.08 -4.63
C SER A 132 -4.46 -6.44 -3.55
N THR A 133 -5.02 -5.26 -3.84
CA THR A 133 -5.93 -4.57 -2.92
C THR A 133 -7.25 -5.31 -2.77
N LYS A 134 -7.84 -5.77 -3.88
CA LYS A 134 -9.04 -6.60 -3.87
C LYS A 134 -8.82 -7.90 -3.10
N LEU A 135 -7.71 -8.60 -3.39
CA LEU A 135 -7.30 -9.82 -2.68
C LEU A 135 -7.21 -9.60 -1.17
N ALA A 136 -6.57 -8.51 -0.75
CA ALA A 136 -6.46 -8.14 0.66
C ALA A 136 -7.83 -7.90 1.30
N PHE A 137 -8.73 -7.20 0.62
CA PHE A 137 -10.06 -6.91 1.14
C PHE A 137 -10.92 -8.17 1.26
N ASP A 138 -10.89 -9.03 0.25
CA ASP A 138 -11.74 -10.21 0.18
C ASP A 138 -11.28 -11.32 1.15
N ASN A 139 -9.97 -11.46 1.39
CA ASN A 139 -9.40 -12.60 2.11
C ASN A 139 -8.65 -12.25 3.40
N LEU A 140 -8.22 -11.00 3.57
CA LEU A 140 -7.27 -10.59 4.61
C LEU A 140 -7.65 -9.25 5.24
N LYS A 141 -8.96 -8.97 5.32
CA LYS A 141 -9.48 -7.69 5.80
C LYS A 141 -8.95 -7.36 7.19
N ASP A 142 -8.95 -8.34 8.09
CA ASP A 142 -8.50 -8.16 9.48
C ASP A 142 -6.97 -8.08 9.58
N GLU A 143 -6.24 -8.94 8.85
CA GLU A 143 -4.77 -8.97 8.81
C GLU A 143 -4.17 -7.74 8.11
N SER A 144 -4.98 -6.96 7.41
CA SER A 144 -4.61 -5.69 6.81
C SER A 144 -5.37 -4.49 7.40
N ALA A 145 -6.15 -4.69 8.47
CA ALA A 145 -6.95 -3.65 9.12
C ALA A 145 -7.79 -2.80 8.14
N LEU A 146 -8.26 -3.40 7.05
CA LEU A 146 -9.04 -2.74 6.01
C LEU A 146 -10.47 -2.50 6.49
N VAL A 147 -10.98 -1.31 6.23
CA VAL A 147 -12.38 -0.95 6.51
C VAL A 147 -13.18 -1.08 5.23
N TYR A 148 -12.70 -0.42 4.18
CA TYR A 148 -13.39 -0.31 2.90
C TYR A 148 -12.40 -0.07 1.76
N VAL A 149 -12.71 -0.59 0.58
CA VAL A 149 -11.89 -0.47 -0.61
C VAL A 149 -12.78 -0.06 -1.78
N HIS A 150 -12.44 1.02 -2.46
CA HIS A 150 -13.17 1.54 -3.62
C HIS A 150 -12.30 1.44 -4.87
N LEU A 151 -12.56 0.42 -5.68
CA LEU A 151 -11.85 0.16 -6.95
C LEU A 151 -12.78 0.20 -8.17
N ASN A 152 -14.04 0.62 -8.00
CA ASN A 152 -14.99 0.76 -9.10
C ASN A 152 -15.76 2.09 -9.03
N LYS A 153 -16.32 2.63 -10.13
CA LYS A 153 -17.26 3.75 -10.00
C LYS A 153 -18.49 3.30 -9.24
N SER A 154 -19.13 4.21 -8.54
CA SER A 154 -20.41 3.92 -7.89
C SER A 154 -21.33 5.14 -7.85
N THR A 155 -22.46 4.99 -7.18
CA THR A 155 -23.34 6.10 -6.77
C THR A 155 -23.66 6.01 -5.29
N SER A 156 -22.84 5.24 -4.55
CA SER A 156 -23.14 4.82 -3.19
C SER A 156 -22.94 5.92 -2.15
N PHE A 157 -22.18 6.96 -2.50
CA PHE A 157 -21.85 8.07 -1.62
C PHE A 157 -22.58 9.33 -2.08
N LYS A 158 -23.29 9.98 -1.14
CA LYS A 158 -23.99 11.24 -1.41
C LYS A 158 -23.10 12.45 -1.17
N ASP A 159 -22.22 12.35 -0.18
CA ASP A 159 -21.37 13.44 0.27
C ASP A 159 -19.96 13.37 -0.33
N LYS A 160 -19.32 14.54 -0.43
CA LYS A 160 -17.92 14.67 -0.86
C LYS A 160 -16.99 14.49 0.33
N ILE A 161 -15.86 13.81 0.11
CA ILE A 161 -14.80 13.69 1.11
C ILE A 161 -14.07 15.03 1.20
N LYS A 162 -13.96 15.58 2.40
CA LYS A 162 -13.17 16.79 2.66
C LYS A 162 -11.74 16.41 3.05
N ILE A 163 -10.77 16.77 2.21
CA ILE A 163 -9.35 16.56 2.48
C ILE A 163 -8.59 17.88 2.56
N THR A 164 -7.58 17.94 3.41
CA THR A 164 -6.70 19.10 3.58
C THR A 164 -5.26 18.69 3.31
N ASN A 165 -4.61 19.39 2.38
CA ASN A 165 -3.21 19.11 2.06
C ASN A 165 -2.24 19.65 3.14
N ARG A 166 -0.94 19.41 2.98
CA ARG A 166 0.10 19.86 3.94
C ARG A 166 0.14 21.39 4.19
N TYR A 167 -0.46 22.20 3.32
CA TYR A 167 -0.50 23.67 3.43
C TYR A 167 -1.84 24.22 3.95
N GLY A 168 -2.75 23.34 4.38
CA GLY A 168 -4.07 23.78 4.83
C GLY A 168 -5.05 24.06 3.69
N LYS A 169 -4.69 23.81 2.42
CA LYS A 169 -5.67 23.93 1.33
C LYS A 169 -6.62 22.74 1.35
N THR A 170 -7.91 23.04 1.40
CA THR A 170 -9.00 22.07 1.41
C THR A 170 -9.47 21.73 0.00
N TYR A 171 -9.85 20.47 -0.20
CA TYR A 171 -10.44 19.92 -1.41
C TYR A 171 -11.68 19.10 -1.04
N HIS A 172 -12.66 19.08 -1.94
CA HIS A 172 -13.87 18.29 -1.80
C HIS A 172 -13.95 17.29 -2.95
N LEU A 173 -13.63 16.03 -2.65
CA LEU A 173 -13.52 14.98 -3.64
C LEU A 173 -14.82 14.19 -3.73
N ASP A 174 -15.25 13.85 -4.93
CA ASP A 174 -16.35 12.90 -5.13
C ASP A 174 -15.81 11.46 -5.00
N PRO A 175 -16.14 10.73 -3.91
CA PRO A 175 -15.67 9.37 -3.69
C PRO A 175 -16.12 8.40 -4.78
N ASN A 176 -17.23 8.66 -5.46
CA ASN A 176 -17.79 7.77 -6.48
C ASN A 176 -16.93 7.63 -7.74
N ASN A 177 -15.94 8.52 -7.90
CA ASN A 177 -15.15 8.67 -9.12
C ASN A 177 -13.64 8.57 -8.88
N ILE A 178 -13.19 8.01 -7.75
CA ILE A 178 -11.76 7.95 -7.38
C ILE A 178 -11.41 6.61 -6.74
N PHE A 179 -10.23 6.04 -7.04
CA PHE A 179 -9.77 4.86 -6.32
C PHE A 179 -9.27 5.23 -4.92
N PHE A 180 -9.79 4.56 -3.89
CA PHE A 180 -9.33 4.78 -2.53
C PHE A 180 -9.39 3.52 -1.66
N ILE A 181 -8.57 3.52 -0.62
CA ILE A 181 -8.56 2.51 0.44
C ILE A 181 -8.76 3.23 1.76
N LEU A 182 -9.73 2.77 2.54
CA LEU A 182 -9.94 3.18 3.92
C LEU A 182 -9.46 2.05 4.84
N GLN A 183 -8.57 2.39 5.76
CA GLN A 183 -7.93 1.43 6.66
C GLN A 183 -7.89 2.02 8.07
N LYS A 184 -7.94 1.17 9.10
CA LYS A 184 -7.69 1.61 10.47
C LYS A 184 -6.24 2.09 10.59
N LYS A 185 -6.03 3.15 11.37
CA LYS A 185 -4.69 3.61 11.69
C LYS A 185 -4.04 2.61 12.65
N CYS A 186 -2.79 2.27 12.37
CA CYS A 186 -2.02 1.29 13.11
C CYS A 186 -0.75 1.94 13.69
N ASP A 187 -0.32 1.46 14.85
CA ASP A 187 1.01 1.80 15.39
C ASP A 187 2.08 1.00 14.66
N ILE A 188 3.27 1.56 14.47
CA ILE A 188 4.36 0.84 13.77
C ILE A 188 4.88 -0.26 14.69
N PHE A 189 4.84 -1.52 14.22
CA PHE A 189 5.17 -2.71 15.01
C PHE A 189 6.50 -2.57 15.76
N TYR A 190 7.60 -2.30 15.05
CA TYR A 190 8.93 -2.20 15.65
C TYR A 190 9.06 -1.04 16.64
N ARG A 191 8.32 0.05 16.45
CA ARG A 191 8.35 1.17 17.39
C ARG A 191 7.75 0.74 18.73
N VAL A 192 6.63 0.03 18.70
CA VAL A 192 5.99 -0.48 19.93
C VAL A 192 6.88 -1.56 20.56
N TYR A 193 7.39 -2.49 19.75
CA TYR A 193 8.28 -3.56 20.22
C TYR A 193 9.55 -3.03 20.91
N GLU A 194 10.21 -2.03 20.32
CA GLU A 194 11.44 -1.43 20.85
C GLU A 194 11.22 -0.58 22.10
N THR A 195 10.03 -0.03 22.30
CA THR A 195 9.74 0.90 23.41
C THR A 195 9.09 0.22 24.61
N THR A 196 8.52 -0.98 24.45
CA THR A 196 7.98 -1.74 25.58
C THR A 196 9.11 -2.39 26.39
N THR A 197 8.98 -2.34 27.72
CA THR A 197 9.85 -3.05 28.66
C THR A 197 9.20 -4.33 29.20
N ASP A 198 7.94 -4.60 28.84
CA ASP A 198 7.23 -5.82 29.23
C ASP A 198 7.63 -6.98 28.32
N GLU A 199 8.44 -7.90 28.86
CA GLU A 199 8.92 -9.08 28.16
C GLU A 199 7.79 -10.03 27.74
N LYS A 200 6.73 -10.17 28.56
CA LYS A 200 5.58 -11.00 28.18
C LYS A 200 4.87 -10.40 26.98
N TYR A 201 4.73 -9.07 26.97
CA TYR A 201 4.15 -8.37 25.84
C TYR A 201 5.02 -8.48 24.58
N LYS A 202 6.36 -8.44 24.68
CA LYS A 202 7.24 -8.69 23.53
C LYS A 202 7.04 -10.08 22.92
N HIS A 203 6.94 -11.13 23.75
CA HIS A 203 6.62 -12.47 23.27
C HIS A 203 5.26 -12.51 22.57
N TYR A 204 4.25 -11.85 23.15
CA TYR A 204 2.94 -11.72 22.51
C TYR A 204 3.00 -10.99 21.17
N LEU A 205 3.79 -9.92 21.03
CA LEU A 205 3.96 -9.21 19.76
C LEU A 205 4.64 -10.08 18.69
N ILE A 206 5.65 -10.86 19.08
CA ILE A 206 6.28 -11.84 18.18
C ILE A 206 5.25 -12.86 17.73
N GLU A 207 4.52 -13.47 18.66
CA GLU A 207 3.48 -14.45 18.37
C GLU A 207 2.43 -13.87 17.40
N SER A 208 1.91 -12.69 17.70
CA SER A 208 0.92 -12.03 16.86
C SER A 208 1.45 -11.76 15.44
N PHE A 209 2.73 -11.39 15.31
CA PHE A 209 3.37 -11.24 14.00
C PHE A 209 3.46 -12.57 13.24
N LEU A 210 3.86 -13.65 13.92
CA LEU A 210 3.95 -14.98 13.31
C LEU A 210 2.56 -15.48 12.89
N GLU A 211 1.54 -15.27 13.72
CA GLU A 211 0.15 -15.62 13.43
C GLU A 211 -0.38 -14.86 12.19
N MET A 212 -0.11 -13.55 12.09
CA MET A 212 -0.47 -12.76 10.91
C MET A 212 0.16 -13.34 9.63
N VAL A 213 1.44 -13.72 9.67
CA VAL A 213 2.15 -14.31 8.52
C VAL A 213 1.60 -15.71 8.21
N HIS A 214 1.33 -16.51 9.24
CA HIS A 214 0.73 -17.84 9.16
C HIS A 214 -0.61 -17.80 8.44
N ASN A 215 -1.55 -16.99 8.94
CA ASN A 215 -2.92 -16.89 8.42
C ASN A 215 -2.92 -16.50 6.95
N ARG A 216 -2.07 -15.55 6.55
CA ARG A 216 -1.93 -15.17 5.14
C ARG A 216 -1.39 -16.32 4.29
N THR A 217 -0.36 -17.01 4.76
CA THR A 217 0.30 -18.05 3.98
C THR A 217 -0.58 -19.30 3.83
N LYS A 218 -1.38 -19.66 4.85
CA LYS A 218 -2.39 -20.74 4.75
C LYS A 218 -3.46 -20.46 3.70
N LYS A 219 -3.79 -19.19 3.48
CA LYS A 219 -4.69 -18.71 2.42
C LYS A 219 -4.03 -18.70 1.03
N LEU A 220 -2.82 -19.24 0.90
CA LEU A 220 -2.05 -19.30 -0.35
C LEU A 220 -1.65 -17.93 -0.90
N ILE A 221 -1.55 -16.90 -0.05
CA ILE A 221 -1.23 -15.53 -0.46
C ILE A 221 0.24 -15.21 -0.15
N ILE A 222 1.01 -14.96 -1.22
CA ILE A 222 2.40 -14.51 -1.15
C ILE A 222 2.45 -12.99 -1.02
N ASP A 223 3.48 -12.49 -0.33
CA ASP A 223 3.88 -11.09 -0.39
C ASP A 223 5.28 -10.92 -0.96
N ASP A 224 5.39 -10.24 -2.10
CA ASP A 224 6.67 -9.99 -2.78
C ASP A 224 7.41 -8.74 -2.27
N ASP A 225 6.78 -7.86 -1.48
CA ASP A 225 7.52 -6.79 -0.77
C ASP A 225 8.01 -7.23 0.62
N ILE A 226 7.56 -8.40 1.10
CA ILE A 226 7.95 -8.92 2.41
C ILE A 226 9.45 -9.17 2.51
N GLY A 227 10.01 -8.88 3.68
CA GLY A 227 11.43 -9.08 3.96
C GLY A 227 12.33 -7.93 3.49
N LYS A 228 11.76 -6.81 3.00
CA LYS A 228 12.54 -5.63 2.57
C LYS A 228 12.45 -4.42 3.52
N LYS A 229 11.38 -4.26 4.30
CA LYS A 229 11.17 -3.06 5.14
C LYS A 229 10.46 -3.35 6.46
N ARG A 230 11.05 -2.89 7.57
CA ARG A 230 10.45 -2.91 8.92
C ARG A 230 9.17 -2.09 9.07
N ARG A 231 8.90 -1.16 8.15
CA ARG A 231 7.80 -0.17 8.25
C ARG A 231 6.47 -0.64 7.68
N ASN A 232 6.42 -1.83 7.08
CA ASN A 232 5.20 -2.34 6.45
C ASN A 232 4.30 -3.09 7.44
N TRP A 233 4.71 -3.24 8.70
CA TRP A 233 3.98 -3.95 9.74
C TRP A 233 3.51 -2.98 10.81
N GLY A 234 2.26 -3.16 11.22
CA GLY A 234 1.61 -2.36 12.21
C GLY A 234 1.00 -3.20 13.32
N LEU A 235 0.45 -2.51 14.30
CA LEU A 235 -0.40 -3.05 15.35
C LEU A 235 -1.75 -2.33 15.30
N HIS A 236 -2.82 -3.12 15.25
CA HIS A 236 -4.18 -2.64 15.46
C HIS A 236 -4.82 -3.47 16.58
N ASN A 237 -5.30 -2.81 17.64
CA ASN A 237 -5.81 -3.47 18.85
C ASN A 237 -4.84 -4.53 19.40
N ASN A 238 -3.55 -4.17 19.46
CA ASN A 238 -2.43 -5.03 19.87
C ASN A 238 -2.15 -6.25 18.96
N LYS A 239 -2.87 -6.43 17.85
CA LYS A 239 -2.59 -7.51 16.89
C LYS A 239 -1.76 -7.00 15.72
N ALA A 240 -0.80 -7.81 15.27
CA ALA A 240 0.01 -7.52 14.11
C ALA A 240 -0.84 -7.51 12.83
N VAL A 241 -0.62 -6.49 12.01
CA VAL A 241 -1.29 -6.30 10.72
C VAL A 241 -0.30 -5.80 9.67
N THR A 242 -0.61 -6.01 8.39
CA THR A 242 0.16 -5.46 7.27
C THR A 242 -0.43 -4.13 6.84
N ILE A 243 0.38 -3.07 6.89
CA ILE A 243 -0.05 -1.71 6.52
C ILE A 243 0.04 -1.50 5.00
N ASP A 244 0.94 -2.19 4.29
CA ASP A 244 1.19 -2.03 2.85
C ASP A 244 0.79 -3.29 2.08
N ILE A 245 -0.33 -3.23 1.36
CA ILE A 245 -0.95 -4.34 0.62
C ILE A 245 -0.64 -4.28 -0.88
N GLY A 246 0.50 -3.70 -1.27
CA GLY A 246 0.78 -3.41 -2.69
C GLY A 246 1.29 -4.58 -3.53
N ARG A 247 1.62 -5.76 -2.95
CA ARG A 247 2.27 -6.87 -3.68
C ARG A 247 1.85 -8.28 -3.29
N TRP A 248 0.56 -8.47 -3.11
CA TRP A 248 -0.04 -9.75 -2.77
C TRP A 248 -0.63 -10.44 -4.00
N TYR A 249 -0.44 -11.76 -4.08
CA TYR A 249 -1.03 -12.61 -5.11
C TYR A 249 -1.13 -14.06 -4.61
N PHE A 250 -2.05 -14.83 -5.19
CA PHE A 250 -2.18 -16.25 -4.92
C PHE A 250 -1.05 -17.06 -5.58
N ASP A 251 -0.53 -18.07 -4.88
CA ASP A 251 0.42 -19.03 -5.45
C ASP A 251 0.15 -20.43 -4.88
N GLU A 252 -0.27 -21.34 -5.75
CA GLU A 252 -0.57 -22.73 -5.44
C GLU A 252 0.60 -23.49 -4.81
N LYS A 253 1.84 -23.04 -5.03
CA LYS A 253 3.01 -23.66 -4.40
C LYS A 253 2.92 -23.62 -2.88
N LEU A 254 2.21 -22.65 -2.30
CA LEU A 254 1.96 -22.56 -0.87
C LEU A 254 1.06 -23.68 -0.34
N ALA A 255 0.36 -24.43 -1.20
CA ALA A 255 -0.43 -25.58 -0.78
C ALA A 255 0.45 -26.78 -0.40
N THR A 256 1.74 -26.74 -0.76
CA THR A 256 2.74 -27.73 -0.34
C THR A 256 3.44 -27.27 0.93
N LEU A 257 3.80 -28.22 1.80
CA LEU A 257 4.59 -27.92 3.01
C LEU A 257 5.89 -27.20 2.69
N GLU A 258 6.54 -27.54 1.57
CA GLU A 258 7.79 -26.90 1.12
C GLU A 258 7.58 -25.43 0.77
N GLY A 259 6.56 -25.12 -0.05
CA GLY A 259 6.25 -23.74 -0.44
C GLY A 259 5.81 -22.90 0.75
N TYR A 260 4.97 -23.46 1.61
CA TYR A 260 4.55 -22.85 2.87
C TYR A 260 5.74 -22.52 3.78
N LYS A 261 6.62 -23.49 4.06
CA LYS A 261 7.86 -23.28 4.85
C LYS A 261 8.72 -22.17 4.27
N LYS A 262 8.92 -22.19 2.95
CA LYS A 262 9.75 -21.20 2.26
C LYS A 262 9.21 -19.78 2.42
N GLU A 263 7.89 -19.58 2.28
CA GLU A 263 7.28 -18.26 2.45
C GLU A 263 7.27 -17.81 3.91
N MET A 264 6.96 -18.69 4.87
CA MET A 264 7.04 -18.38 6.31
C MET A 264 8.45 -17.93 6.70
N LEU A 265 9.50 -18.62 6.24
CA LEU A 265 10.90 -18.26 6.50
C LEU A 265 11.31 -16.93 5.82
N LYS A 266 10.84 -16.69 4.59
CA LYS A 266 11.05 -15.41 3.89
C LYS A 266 10.38 -14.25 4.62
N ALA A 267 9.13 -14.42 5.04
CA ALA A 267 8.32 -13.43 5.74
C ALA A 267 8.89 -13.02 7.10
N THR A 268 9.40 -13.99 7.83
CA THR A 268 10.00 -13.78 9.17
C THR A 268 11.45 -13.35 9.13
N LYS A 269 12.11 -13.30 7.96
CA LYS A 269 13.55 -13.00 7.82
C LYS A 269 13.98 -11.72 8.51
N ILE A 270 13.24 -10.62 8.35
CA ILE A 270 13.63 -9.34 8.98
C ILE A 270 13.48 -9.43 10.51
N LEU A 271 12.41 -10.04 11.01
CA LEU A 271 12.21 -10.21 12.45
C LEU A 271 13.33 -11.07 13.04
N ARG A 272 13.60 -12.23 12.46
CA ARG A 272 14.69 -13.12 12.90
C ARG A 272 16.05 -12.41 12.85
N LYS A 273 16.33 -11.65 11.80
CA LYS A 273 17.56 -10.84 11.73
C LYS A 273 17.62 -9.81 12.87
N TYR A 274 16.54 -9.08 13.10
CA TYR A 274 16.47 -8.10 14.18
C TYR A 274 16.69 -8.75 15.56
N LEU A 275 16.00 -9.86 15.85
CA LEU A 275 16.16 -10.59 17.11
C LEU A 275 17.59 -11.12 17.26
N SER A 276 18.20 -11.67 16.20
CA SER A 276 19.60 -12.14 16.28
C SER A 276 20.62 -11.04 16.61
N GLU A 277 20.31 -9.79 16.27
CA GLU A 277 21.19 -8.64 16.51
C GLU A 277 20.95 -7.99 17.88
N ASN A 278 19.75 -8.09 18.44
CA ASN A 278 19.32 -7.29 19.60
C ASN A 278 18.82 -8.11 20.78
N GLU A 279 18.15 -9.24 20.53
CA GLU A 279 17.50 -10.09 21.55
C GLU A 279 17.65 -11.58 21.16
N PRO A 280 18.89 -12.12 21.11
CA PRO A 280 19.16 -13.46 20.57
C PRO A 280 18.43 -14.58 21.32
N GLU A 281 18.15 -14.39 22.60
CA GLU A 281 17.42 -15.34 23.44
C GLU A 281 15.99 -15.60 22.97
N LYS A 282 15.41 -14.69 22.16
CA LYS A 282 14.06 -14.84 21.60
C LYS A 282 14.03 -15.63 20.28
N LEU A 283 15.19 -15.99 19.73
CA LEU A 283 15.26 -16.77 18.50
C LEU A 283 14.73 -18.20 18.67
N ASP A 284 14.97 -18.80 19.83
CA ASP A 284 14.48 -20.15 20.13
C ASP A 284 12.95 -20.17 20.18
N PHE A 285 12.35 -19.14 20.79
CA PHE A 285 10.89 -18.96 20.77
C PHE A 285 10.33 -18.89 19.35
N VAL A 286 10.93 -18.08 18.47
CA VAL A 286 10.50 -17.98 17.06
C VAL A 286 10.68 -19.29 16.31
N THR A 287 11.79 -19.99 16.55
CA THR A 287 12.10 -21.25 15.85
C THR A 287 11.12 -22.33 16.24
N ASN A 288 10.90 -22.53 17.55
CA ASN A 288 9.93 -23.51 18.06
C ASN A 288 8.53 -23.23 17.51
N ARG A 289 8.11 -21.96 17.49
CA ARG A 289 6.79 -21.61 17.00
C ARG A 289 6.62 -21.83 15.49
N LEU A 290 7.66 -21.58 14.71
CA LEU A 290 7.65 -21.92 13.28
C LEU A 290 7.56 -23.44 13.07
N ASP A 291 8.29 -24.23 13.85
CA ASP A 291 8.24 -25.69 13.78
C ASP A 291 6.86 -26.26 14.15
N GLU A 292 6.18 -25.66 15.12
CA GLU A 292 4.77 -25.96 15.43
C GLU A 292 3.87 -25.68 14.22
N TYR A 293 3.94 -24.48 13.62
CA TYR A 293 3.17 -24.17 12.41
C TYR A 293 3.50 -25.06 11.21
N PHE A 294 4.72 -25.59 11.13
CA PHE A 294 5.12 -26.51 10.08
C PHE A 294 4.57 -27.92 10.31
N SER A 295 4.49 -28.35 11.56
CA SER A 295 3.91 -29.63 11.95
C SER A 295 2.40 -29.64 11.74
N ASP A 296 1.74 -28.52 12.02
CA ASP A 296 0.28 -28.35 11.95
C ASP A 296 -0.21 -27.80 10.59
N PHE A 297 0.62 -27.90 9.55
CA PHE A 297 0.29 -27.32 8.26
C PHE A 297 -0.81 -28.12 7.54
N GLU A 298 -1.98 -27.50 7.46
CA GLU A 298 -3.08 -27.90 6.57
C GLU A 298 -3.51 -26.67 5.73
N PRO A 299 -3.44 -26.73 4.39
CA PRO A 299 -3.85 -25.60 3.55
C PRO A 299 -5.36 -25.39 3.62
N GLU A 300 -5.81 -24.13 3.52
CA GLU A 300 -7.24 -23.81 3.58
C GLU A 300 -7.95 -24.23 2.28
N GLN A 301 -8.85 -25.21 2.36
CA GLN A 301 -9.53 -25.77 1.18
C GLN A 301 -10.34 -24.72 0.40
N ASN A 302 -10.90 -23.72 1.09
CA ASN A 302 -11.65 -22.64 0.45
C ASN A 302 -10.76 -21.76 -0.44
N SER A 303 -9.47 -21.62 -0.12
CA SER A 303 -8.52 -20.86 -0.93
C SER A 303 -8.16 -21.57 -2.23
N ILE A 304 -8.21 -22.91 -2.25
CA ILE A 304 -7.99 -23.73 -3.46
C ILE A 304 -9.13 -23.51 -4.45
N ASN A 305 -10.37 -23.39 -3.96
CA ASN A 305 -11.55 -23.19 -4.82
C ASN A 305 -11.67 -21.77 -5.39
N ASN A 306 -10.92 -20.80 -4.84
CA ASN A 306 -10.90 -19.41 -5.27
C ASN A 306 -9.72 -19.08 -6.21
N LEU A 307 -8.98 -20.09 -6.67
CA LEU A 307 -7.93 -19.93 -7.67
C LEU A 307 -8.58 -19.59 -9.04
N PRO A 308 -8.13 -18.52 -9.71
CA PRO A 308 -8.68 -18.08 -11.00
C PRO A 308 -8.35 -19.00 -12.17
#